data_AF-A0A0Q8V8V5-F1
#
_entry.id   AF-A0A0Q8V8V5-F1
#
_cell.length_a   1.000
_cell.length_b   1.000
_cell.length_c   1.000
_cell.angle_alpha   90.00
_cell.angle_beta   90.00
_cell.angle_gamma   90.00
#
_symmetry.space_group_name_H-M   'P 1'
#
loop_
_entity.id
_entity.type
_entity.pdbx_description
1 polymer ?
#
loop_
_entity_poly.entity_id
_entity_poly.type
_entity_poly.pdbx_seq_one_letter_code
_entity_poly.pdbx_strand_id
1 'polypeptide(L)'
;MPPDPPVRDQQRASALYFRDEYQPNVEEVRFTQDGSRGGLGASWSVNAIATIEGREYYVIISPDLGPAFVGGTGTPPEAPTPAPHLPLTVVYSDGTSEVIE
;
A
#
# COMPACT_ATOMS: atom_id res chain seq x y z
N MET A 1 -19.09 -13.21 -12.30
CA MET A 1 -18.23 -12.15 -11.76
C MET A 1 -17.51 -11.51 -12.93
N PRO A 2 -17.41 -10.17 -12.99
CA PRO A 2 -16.45 -9.53 -13.87
C PRO A 2 -15.03 -10.02 -13.52
N PRO A 3 -14.10 -10.09 -14.49
CA PRO A 3 -12.71 -10.36 -14.18
C PRO A 3 -12.17 -9.28 -13.25
N ASP A 4 -11.21 -9.66 -12.40
CA ASP A 4 -10.50 -8.69 -11.59
C ASP A 4 -9.77 -7.67 -12.48
N PRO A 5 -9.63 -6.41 -12.03
CA PRO A 5 -8.77 -5.45 -12.71
C PRO A 5 -7.34 -5.99 -12.84
N PRO A 6 -6.54 -5.46 -13.78
CA PRO A 6 -5.11 -5.72 -13.83
C PRO A 6 -4.44 -5.58 -12.46
N VAL A 7 -3.46 -6.43 -12.16
CA VAL A 7 -2.68 -6.41 -10.90
C VAL A 7 -2.16 -5.01 -10.59
N ARG A 8 -1.62 -4.34 -11.60
CA ARG A 8 -1.11 -2.97 -11.49
C ARG A 8 -2.17 -1.98 -11.00
N ASP A 9 -3.39 -2.06 -11.53
CA ASP A 9 -4.48 -1.16 -11.13
C ASP A 9 -4.92 -1.43 -9.68
N GLN A 10 -4.93 -2.70 -9.26
CA GLN A 10 -5.23 -3.08 -7.87
C GLN A 10 -4.13 -2.60 -6.91
N GLN A 11 -2.86 -2.76 -7.29
CA GLN A 11 -1.71 -2.23 -6.54
C GLN A 11 -1.79 -0.71 -6.41
N ARG A 12 -2.05 0.00 -7.51
CA ARG A 12 -2.22 1.46 -7.50
C ARG A 12 -3.33 1.90 -6.55
N ALA A 13 -4.50 1.28 -6.65
CA ALA A 13 -5.64 1.56 -5.78
C ALA A 13 -5.31 1.31 -4.30
N SER A 14 -4.49 0.31 -4.01
CA SER A 14 -4.07 -0.04 -2.65
C SER A 14 -3.09 0.97 -2.07
N ALA A 15 -2.13 1.46 -2.88
CA ALA A 15 -1.22 2.52 -2.47
C ALA A 15 -1.97 3.81 -2.15
N LEU A 16 -2.93 4.20 -3.01
CA LEU A 16 -3.81 5.35 -2.79
C LEU A 16 -4.64 5.20 -1.52
N TYR A 17 -5.33 4.07 -1.37
CA TYR A 17 -6.13 3.78 -0.17
C TYR A 17 -5.28 3.86 1.11
N PHE A 18 -4.08 3.28 1.10
CA PHE A 18 -3.18 3.32 2.25
C PHE A 18 -2.75 4.75 2.60
N ARG A 19 -2.41 5.57 1.60
CA ARG A 19 -2.07 6.98 1.78
C ARG A 19 -3.27 7.77 2.34
N ASP A 20 -4.41 7.65 1.67
CA ASP A 20 -5.56 8.53 1.90
C ASP A 20 -6.27 8.21 3.23
N GLU A 21 -6.30 6.92 3.63
CA GLU A 21 -7.07 6.47 4.80
C GLU A 21 -6.21 6.16 6.05
N TYR A 22 -4.90 5.92 5.90
CA TYR A 22 -4.08 5.42 7.02
C TYR A 22 -2.76 6.15 7.26
N GLN A 23 -2.01 6.47 6.22
CA GLN A 23 -0.66 7.03 6.33
C GLN A 23 -0.47 8.15 5.30
N PRO A 24 -1.02 9.34 5.52
CA PRO A 24 -0.94 10.45 4.56
C PRO A 24 0.48 10.99 4.38
N ASN A 25 1.41 10.62 5.28
CA ASN A 25 2.83 10.90 5.20
C ASN A 25 3.67 9.77 4.58
N VAL A 26 3.03 8.77 3.96
CA VAL A 26 3.78 7.74 3.22
C VAL A 26 4.48 8.34 2.01
N GLU A 27 5.78 8.08 1.92
CA GLU A 27 6.67 8.61 0.87
C GLU A 27 6.76 7.63 -0.31
N GLU A 28 6.83 6.33 0.00
CA GLU A 28 6.94 5.25 -0.98
C GLU A 28 6.09 4.04 -0.56
N VAL A 29 5.43 3.42 -1.52
CA VAL A 29 4.86 2.06 -1.39
C VAL A 29 5.47 1.18 -2.47
N ARG A 30 6.28 0.21 -2.04
CA ARG A 30 6.94 -0.78 -2.91
C ARG A 30 6.32 -2.15 -2.76
N PHE A 31 5.57 -2.59 -3.76
CA PHE A 31 4.94 -3.90 -3.78
C PHE A 31 5.96 -5.01 -3.96
N THR A 32 5.86 -6.05 -3.14
CA THR A 32 6.79 -7.19 -3.16
C THR A 32 6.23 -8.40 -3.90
N GLN A 33 4.95 -8.36 -4.27
CA GLN A 33 4.23 -9.36 -5.05
C GLN A 33 2.95 -8.79 -5.66
N ASP A 34 2.35 -9.50 -6.62
CA ASP A 34 1.15 -9.09 -7.37
C ASP A 34 -0.12 -8.91 -6.50
N GLY A 35 -0.14 -9.52 -5.32
CA GLY A 35 -1.33 -9.58 -4.48
C GLY A 35 -2.27 -10.71 -4.91
N SER A 36 -3.11 -11.16 -4.00
CA SER A 36 -4.02 -12.27 -4.26
C SER A 36 -5.21 -12.28 -3.29
N ARG A 37 -6.18 -13.15 -3.56
CA ARG A 37 -7.23 -13.53 -2.61
C ARG A 37 -6.84 -14.86 -2.00
N GLY A 38 -6.68 -14.90 -0.67
CA GLY A 38 -6.24 -16.10 0.07
C GLY A 38 -7.22 -17.29 0.09
N GLY A 39 -8.21 -17.33 -0.79
CA GLY A 39 -9.22 -18.37 -0.86
C GLY A 39 -10.56 -17.89 -1.42
N LEU A 40 -11.52 -18.80 -1.55
CA LEU A 40 -12.88 -18.49 -1.97
C LEU A 40 -13.53 -17.49 -1.00
N GLY A 41 -13.92 -16.31 -1.51
CA GLY A 41 -14.56 -15.25 -0.73
C GLY A 41 -13.61 -14.37 0.08
N ALA A 42 -12.29 -14.58 0.01
CA ALA A 42 -11.33 -13.70 0.66
C ALA A 42 -11.24 -12.34 -0.05
N SER A 43 -11.08 -11.27 0.72
CA SER A 43 -10.69 -9.96 0.18
C SER A 43 -9.33 -10.05 -0.48
N TRP A 44 -9.14 -9.23 -1.51
CA TRP A 44 -7.84 -9.09 -2.14
C TRP A 44 -6.88 -8.36 -1.18
N SER A 45 -5.63 -8.81 -1.14
CA SER A 45 -4.58 -8.17 -0.37
C SER A 45 -3.24 -8.25 -1.09
N VAL A 46 -2.35 -7.32 -0.77
CA VAL A 46 -1.00 -7.27 -1.35
C VAL A 46 0.04 -6.92 -0.29
N ASN A 47 1.23 -7.48 -0.46
CA ASN A 47 2.36 -7.17 0.42
C ASN A 47 3.17 -6.03 -0.19
N ALA A 48 3.54 -5.08 0.66
CA ALA A 48 4.38 -3.96 0.30
C ALA A 48 5.37 -3.64 1.42
N ILE A 49 6.38 -2.86 1.05
CA ILE A 49 7.22 -2.11 1.96
C ILE A 49 6.79 -0.65 1.83
N ALA A 50 6.34 -0.06 2.92
CA ALA A 50 5.98 1.35 2.99
C ALA A 50 7.11 2.15 3.66
N THR A 51 7.52 3.25 3.04
CA THR A 51 8.47 4.20 3.62
C THR A 51 7.70 5.35 4.25
N ILE A 52 7.83 5.51 5.56
CA ILE A 52 7.16 6.54 6.35
C ILE A 52 8.22 7.21 7.23
N GLU A 53 8.39 8.53 7.10
CA GLU A 53 9.43 9.30 7.79
C GLU A 53 10.83 8.71 7.59
N GLY A 54 11.13 8.30 6.35
CA GLY A 54 12.38 7.64 5.97
C GLY A 54 12.61 6.25 6.57
N ARG A 55 11.60 5.60 7.14
CA ARG A 55 11.69 4.24 7.70
C ARG A 55 10.84 3.24 6.94
N GLU A 56 11.38 2.06 6.72
CA GLU A 56 10.68 0.97 6.03
C GLU A 56 9.83 0.12 6.99
N TYR A 57 8.61 -0.17 6.55
CA TYR A 57 7.61 -0.99 7.24
C TYR A 57 7.04 -2.05 6.29
N TYR A 58 7.00 -3.30 6.75
CA TYR A 58 6.34 -4.37 6.00
C TYR A 58 4.85 -4.33 6.29
N VAL A 59 4.06 -4.12 5.25
CA VAL A 59 2.61 -3.94 5.35
C VAL A 59 1.88 -4.86 4.37
N ILE A 60 0.79 -5.45 4.83
CA ILE A 60 -0.20 -6.09 3.97
C ILE A 60 -1.35 -5.10 3.80
N ILE A 61 -1.61 -4.65 2.58
CA ILE A 61 -2.67 -3.67 2.28
C ILE A 61 -3.86 -4.41 1.69
N SER A 62 -5.02 -4.28 2.33
CA SER A 62 -6.29 -4.78 1.85
C SER A 62 -7.28 -3.61 1.80
N PRO A 63 -7.69 -3.09 0.63
CA PRO A 63 -8.62 -1.97 0.54
C PRO A 63 -9.94 -2.17 1.28
N ASP A 64 -10.36 -3.42 1.48
CA ASP A 64 -11.61 -3.76 2.18
C ASP A 64 -11.46 -3.93 3.70
N LEU A 65 -10.23 -4.19 4.19
CA LEU A 65 -9.97 -4.60 5.58
C LEU A 65 -9.00 -3.67 6.33
N GLY A 66 -8.34 -2.77 5.60
CA GLY A 66 -7.25 -1.95 6.13
C GLY A 66 -5.87 -2.62 6.03
N PRO A 67 -4.82 -1.89 6.44
CA PRO A 67 -3.46 -2.38 6.46
C PRO A 67 -3.16 -3.19 7.72
N ALA A 68 -2.31 -4.21 7.57
CA ALA A 68 -1.70 -4.91 8.68
C ALA A 68 -0.18 -4.73 8.64
N PHE A 69 0.39 -4.12 9.67
CA PHE A 69 1.84 -4.00 9.83
C PHE A 69 2.40 -5.31 10.39
N VAL A 70 3.18 -6.02 9.59
CA VAL A 70 3.66 -7.37 9.88
C VAL A 70 5.16 -7.43 10.17
N GLY A 71 5.85 -6.29 10.12
CA GLY A 71 7.27 -6.17 10.47
C GLY A 71 7.86 -4.81 10.09
N GLY A 72 9.18 -4.67 10.27
CA GLY A 72 9.93 -3.47 9.90
C GLY A 72 10.61 -2.82 11.11
N THR A 73 10.81 -1.50 11.03
CA THR A 73 11.58 -0.70 12.01
C THR A 73 10.82 -0.45 13.34
N GLY A 74 9.78 -1.26 13.62
CA GLY A 74 8.90 -1.14 14.78
C GLY A 74 7.47 -0.78 14.38
N THR A 75 6.75 -0.11 15.28
CA THR A 75 5.41 0.43 15.00
C THR A 75 5.53 1.66 14.08
N PRO A 76 4.67 1.81 13.06
CA PRO A 76 4.61 3.05 12.29
C PRO A 76 4.22 4.23 13.20
N PRO A 77 4.66 5.46 12.87
CA PRO A 77 4.22 6.66 13.58
C PRO A 77 2.70 6.86 13.45
N GLU A 78 2.15 7.69 14.33
CA GLU A 78 0.77 8.15 14.21
C GLU A 78 0.61 9.01 12.96
N ALA A 79 -0.51 8.85 12.25
CA ALA A 79 -0.81 9.61 11.05
C ALA A 79 -0.89 11.12 11.39
N PRO A 80 -0.12 11.98 10.70
CA PRO A 80 -0.16 13.41 10.97
C PRO A 80 -1.51 14.02 10.61
N THR A 81 -1.97 14.96 11.44
CA THR A 81 -3.17 15.76 11.20
C THR A 81 -2.81 17.25 11.28
N PRO A 82 -3.01 18.05 10.21
CA PRO A 82 -3.60 17.68 8.93
C PRO A 82 -2.68 16.79 8.08
N ALA A 83 -3.28 16.04 7.14
CA ALA A 83 -2.57 15.25 6.15
C ALA A 83 -1.62 16.13 5.32
N PRO A 84 -0.32 15.81 5.24
CA PRO A 84 0.61 16.59 4.44
C PRO A 84 0.39 16.33 2.95
N HIS A 85 0.62 17.34 2.11
CA HIS A 85 0.64 17.19 0.66
C HIS A 85 2.01 16.68 0.23
N LEU A 86 2.23 15.38 0.35
CA LEU A 86 3.47 14.72 -0.06
C LEU A 86 3.22 13.88 -1.31
N PRO A 87 4.13 13.95 -2.31
CA PRO A 87 4.07 13.04 -3.45
C PRO A 87 4.33 11.61 -2.97
N LEU A 88 3.53 10.69 -3.48
CA LEU A 88 3.64 9.26 -3.22
C LEU A 88 4.35 8.57 -4.37
N THR A 89 5.50 7.94 -4.10
CA THR A 89 6.14 7.03 -5.05
C THR A 89 5.53 5.63 -4.94
N VAL A 90 5.07 5.07 -6.04
CA VAL A 90 4.56 3.69 -6.10
C VAL A 90 5.49 2.85 -6.96
N VAL A 91 6.06 1.79 -6.39
CA VAL A 91 6.86 0.79 -7.10
C VAL A 91 6.05 -0.50 -7.20
N TYR A 92 5.70 -0.88 -8.42
CA TYR A 92 4.88 -2.05 -8.73
C TYR A 92 5.68 -3.35 -8.68
N SER A 93 4.99 -4.48 -8.50
CA SER A 93 5.66 -5.80 -8.46
C SER A 93 6.30 -6.19 -9.79
N ASP A 94 5.87 -5.60 -10.90
CA ASP A 94 6.48 -5.77 -12.23
C ASP A 94 7.78 -4.97 -12.43
N GLY A 95 8.19 -4.20 -11.41
CA GLY A 95 9.40 -3.38 -11.41
C GLY A 95 9.21 -1.98 -12.02
N THR A 96 8.01 -1.65 -12.51
CA THR A 96 7.70 -0.28 -12.94
C THR A 96 7.40 0.61 -11.74
N SER A 97 7.45 1.93 -11.94
CA SER A 97 7.13 2.89 -10.88
C SER A 97 6.40 4.12 -11.43
N GLU A 98 5.66 4.80 -10.56
CA GLU A 98 5.09 6.12 -10.82
C GLU A 98 5.12 7.00 -9.58
N VAL A 99 4.92 8.30 -9.77
CA VAL A 99 4.77 9.28 -8.69
C VAL A 99 3.36 9.86 -8.79
N ILE A 100 2.67 9.92 -7.65
CA ILE A 100 1.30 10.42 -7.52
C ILE A 100 1.31 11.62 -6.60
N GLU A 101 0.80 12.75 -7.09
CA GLU A 101 0.62 13.99 -6.31
C GLU A 101 -0.60 13.94 -5.36
#